data_AF-A0A4S5DEG8-F1
#
_entry.id   AF-A0A4S5DEG8-F1
#
_cell.length_a   1.000
_cell.length_b   1.000
_cell.length_c   1.000
_cell.angle_alpha   90.00
_cell.angle_beta   90.00
_cell.angle_gamma   90.00
#
_symmetry.space_group_name_H-M   'P 1'
#
loop_
_entity.id
_entity.type
_entity.pdbx_description
1 polymer ?
#
loop_
_entity_poly.entity_id
_entity_poly.type
_entity_poly.pdbx_seq_one_letter_code
_entity_poly.pdbx_strand_id
1 'polypeptide(L)'
;MIKHLKAVVALSGLTLSGLGAPAAQAASLFQGTIGKQPVTLYLSLVNTVTTGVYFYDRHRTPIRLKPTISHTSGDTHIDELDADGLPAARLALPSDINPPKSYDGTWVSYRTGQKLPIHLNLVAYSAYGAEPVPILQAASTDRWYFVIPSIATLDRVIEVRDKKTGDLVQALTPAHGALCDWGIDTVKVKKDGPAPELSVAGVTVENGACVGAAFAWDPQKQAFREVRP
;
A
#
# COMPACT_ATOMS: atom_id res chain seq x y z
N MET A 1 40.83 -27.17 -61.29
CA MET A 1 40.33 -25.79 -61.13
C MET A 1 38.99 -25.85 -60.39
N ILE A 2 38.90 -25.18 -59.21
CA ILE A 2 37.76 -24.35 -58.75
C ILE A 2 36.41 -25.11 -58.60
N LYS A 3 35.74 -25.24 -57.45
CA LYS A 3 35.50 -24.36 -56.29
C LYS A 3 34.89 -25.20 -55.15
N HIS A 4 35.39 -25.07 -53.92
CA HIS A 4 34.67 -25.48 -52.72
C HIS A 4 33.57 -24.45 -52.42
N LEU A 5 32.30 -24.88 -52.41
CA LEU A 5 31.18 -24.06 -51.96
C LEU A 5 31.05 -24.23 -50.43
N LYS A 6 31.39 -23.18 -49.67
CA LYS A 6 31.10 -23.10 -48.24
C LYS A 6 29.60 -22.81 -48.08
N ALA A 7 28.85 -23.77 -47.53
CA ALA A 7 27.51 -23.51 -47.04
C ALA A 7 27.62 -22.71 -45.74
N VAL A 8 27.32 -21.42 -45.79
CA VAL A 8 27.10 -20.59 -44.60
C VAL A 8 25.71 -20.95 -44.08
N VAL A 9 25.67 -21.69 -42.97
CA VAL A 9 24.43 -21.87 -42.19
C VAL A 9 24.21 -20.56 -41.44
N ALA A 10 23.33 -19.71 -41.97
CA ALA A 10 22.83 -18.56 -41.23
C ALA A 10 21.87 -19.11 -40.15
N LEU A 11 22.35 -19.20 -38.91
CA LEU A 11 21.49 -19.34 -37.74
C LEU A 11 20.72 -18.02 -37.60
N SER A 12 19.49 -17.99 -38.10
CA SER A 12 18.54 -16.93 -37.78
C SER A 12 18.20 -17.02 -36.30
N GLY A 13 18.91 -16.25 -35.48
CA GLY A 13 18.56 -16.05 -34.08
C GLY A 13 17.19 -15.40 -33.99
N LEU A 14 16.16 -16.17 -33.65
CA LEU A 14 14.95 -15.61 -33.06
C LEU A 14 15.37 -15.02 -31.71
N THR A 15 15.66 -13.73 -31.69
CA THR A 15 15.57 -12.94 -30.46
C THR A 15 14.11 -12.97 -30.02
N LEU A 16 13.81 -13.85 -29.07
CA LEU A 16 12.55 -13.87 -28.35
C LEU A 16 12.53 -12.59 -27.49
N SER A 17 12.11 -11.48 -28.08
CA SER A 17 11.76 -10.26 -27.37
C SER A 17 10.55 -10.59 -26.51
N GLY A 18 10.80 -11.11 -25.32
CA GLY A 18 9.77 -11.34 -24.32
C GLY A 18 9.11 -10.00 -24.00
N LEU A 19 7.95 -9.75 -24.60
CA LEU A 19 6.95 -8.85 -24.06
C LEU A 19 6.55 -9.44 -22.72
N GLY A 20 7.27 -9.05 -21.66
CA GLY A 20 6.82 -9.30 -20.30
C GLY A 20 5.46 -8.66 -20.17
N ALA A 21 4.42 -9.48 -19.94
CA ALA A 21 3.12 -8.94 -19.59
C ALA A 21 3.30 -7.99 -18.39
N PRO A 22 2.66 -6.81 -18.39
CA PRO A 22 2.77 -5.90 -17.26
C PRO A 22 2.35 -6.66 -15.99
N ALA A 23 3.14 -6.49 -14.93
CA ALA A 23 2.81 -7.04 -13.62
C ALA A 23 1.35 -6.66 -13.27
N ALA A 24 0.54 -7.67 -12.91
CA ALA A 24 -0.82 -7.40 -12.47
C ALA A 24 -0.74 -6.55 -11.20
N GLN A 25 -1.16 -5.29 -11.28
CA GLN A 25 -1.23 -4.39 -10.14
C GLN A 25 -2.67 -3.95 -9.99
N ALA A 26 -3.22 -4.05 -8.79
CA ALA A 26 -4.51 -3.49 -8.49
C ALA A 26 -4.53 -2.90 -7.09
N ALA A 27 -5.22 -1.79 -6.91
CA ALA A 27 -5.42 -1.17 -5.61
C ALA A 27 -6.90 -0.88 -5.42
N SER A 28 -7.39 -1.07 -4.20
CA SER A 28 -8.78 -0.83 -3.85
C SER A 28 -8.89 -0.23 -2.46
N LEU A 29 -9.80 0.74 -2.35
CA LEU A 29 -10.18 1.37 -1.09
C LEU A 29 -11.64 1.07 -0.83
N PHE A 30 -11.93 0.59 0.37
CA PHE A 30 -13.26 0.25 0.84
C PHE A 30 -13.63 1.01 2.09
N GLN A 31 -14.92 1.25 2.26
CA GLN A 31 -15.52 1.73 3.50
C GLN A 31 -16.73 0.89 3.86
N GLY A 32 -16.92 0.66 5.16
CA GLY A 32 -18.05 -0.13 5.63
C GLY A 32 -17.89 -0.48 7.11
N THR A 33 -18.20 -1.72 7.50
CA THR A 33 -18.17 -2.14 8.90
C THR A 33 -17.56 -3.52 9.12
N ILE A 34 -16.98 -3.70 10.32
CA ILE A 34 -16.75 -5.00 10.95
C ILE A 34 -17.63 -5.06 12.19
N GLY A 35 -18.60 -5.99 12.19
CA GLY A 35 -19.71 -5.96 13.12
C GLY A 35 -20.47 -4.64 13.00
N LYS A 36 -20.48 -3.85 14.08
CA LYS A 36 -21.09 -2.52 14.13
C LYS A 36 -20.09 -1.37 13.97
N GLN A 37 -18.79 -1.67 13.90
CA GLN A 37 -17.75 -0.65 13.93
C GLN A 37 -17.39 -0.24 12.49
N PRO A 38 -17.47 1.06 12.15
CA PRO A 38 -17.05 1.55 10.85
C PRO A 38 -15.54 1.35 10.62
N VAL A 39 -15.19 0.96 9.41
CA VAL A 39 -13.81 0.73 8.98
C VAL A 39 -13.55 1.31 7.60
N THR A 40 -12.28 1.69 7.39
CA THR A 40 -11.71 1.94 6.06
C THR A 40 -10.63 0.89 5.80
N LEU A 41 -10.71 0.19 4.68
CA LEU A 41 -9.79 -0.89 4.28
C LEU A 41 -9.14 -0.54 2.94
N TYR A 42 -7.81 -0.62 2.89
CA TYR A 42 -7.02 -0.56 1.66
C TYR A 42 -6.43 -1.94 1.36
N LEU A 43 -6.60 -2.40 0.12
CA LEU A 43 -5.96 -3.61 -0.41
C LEU A 43 -5.14 -3.27 -1.64
N SER A 44 -3.98 -3.91 -1.76
CA SER A 44 -3.10 -3.83 -2.92
C SER A 44 -2.70 -5.23 -3.34
N LEU A 45 -2.98 -5.55 -4.60
CA LEU A 45 -2.51 -6.74 -5.28
C LEU A 45 -1.34 -6.36 -6.17
N VAL A 46 -0.19 -6.99 -5.98
CA VAL A 46 0.95 -6.91 -6.90
C VAL A 46 1.35 -8.32 -7.27
N ASN A 47 1.28 -8.62 -8.56
CA ASN A 47 1.33 -9.96 -9.15
C ASN A 47 0.23 -10.86 -8.56
N THR A 48 0.58 -11.62 -7.52
CA THR A 48 -0.32 -12.55 -6.82
C THR A 48 -0.33 -12.31 -5.32
N VAL A 49 0.38 -11.29 -4.82
CA VAL A 49 0.47 -11.01 -3.39
C VAL A 49 -0.48 -9.87 -3.06
N THR A 50 -1.46 -10.17 -2.21
CA THR A 50 -2.32 -9.15 -1.60
C THR A 50 -1.71 -8.70 -0.28
N THR A 51 -1.54 -7.40 -0.18
CA THR A 51 -1.19 -6.67 1.04
C THR A 51 -2.33 -5.72 1.38
N GLY A 52 -2.39 -5.29 2.64
CA GLY A 52 -3.43 -4.35 3.03
C GLY A 52 -3.24 -3.77 4.40
N VAL A 53 -4.03 -2.74 4.64
CA VAL A 53 -4.16 -2.08 5.93
C VAL A 53 -5.60 -1.67 6.09
N TYR A 54 -6.12 -1.72 7.31
CA TYR A 54 -7.39 -1.10 7.62
C TYR A 54 -7.32 -0.39 8.95
N PHE A 55 -8.32 0.41 9.26
CA PHE A 55 -8.50 0.93 10.61
C PHE A 55 -9.98 1.01 10.94
N TYR A 56 -10.27 1.02 12.24
CA TYR A 56 -11.57 1.47 12.74
C TYR A 56 -11.63 2.99 12.72
N ASP A 57 -12.66 3.57 12.09
CA ASP A 57 -12.74 5.02 11.85
C ASP A 57 -12.74 5.84 13.15
N ARG A 58 -13.18 5.24 14.26
CA ARG A 58 -13.13 5.86 15.59
C ARG A 58 -11.70 6.15 16.07
N HIS A 59 -10.75 5.32 15.67
CA HIS A 59 -9.37 5.37 16.16
C HIS A 59 -8.37 5.79 15.08
N ARG A 60 -8.64 5.44 13.82
CA ARG A 60 -7.75 5.68 12.66
C ARG A 60 -6.31 5.24 12.90
N THR A 61 -6.13 4.20 13.71
CA THR A 61 -4.85 3.52 13.89
C THR A 61 -4.78 2.39 12.87
N PRO A 62 -3.88 2.46 11.88
CA PRO A 62 -3.73 1.41 10.88
C PRO A 62 -3.37 0.08 11.54
N ILE A 63 -4.06 -0.97 11.11
CA ILE A 63 -3.86 -2.36 11.48
C ILE A 63 -3.39 -3.09 10.23
N ARG A 64 -2.17 -3.60 10.29
CA ARG A 64 -1.54 -4.27 9.15
C ARG A 64 -2.17 -5.64 8.91
N LEU A 65 -2.38 -5.94 7.65
CA LEU A 65 -2.74 -7.29 7.23
C LEU A 65 -1.49 -8.06 6.79
N LYS A 66 -1.42 -9.34 7.17
CA LYS A 66 -0.36 -10.25 6.72
C LYS A 66 -0.42 -10.40 5.20
N PRO A 67 0.69 -10.22 4.47
CA PRO A 67 0.73 -10.51 3.04
C PRO A 67 0.26 -11.94 2.77
N THR A 68 -0.65 -12.10 1.81
CA THR A 68 -1.19 -13.40 1.42
C THR A 68 -1.12 -13.58 -0.08
N ILE A 69 -1.04 -14.84 -0.54
CA ILE A 69 -1.11 -15.15 -1.96
C ILE A 69 -2.60 -15.20 -2.33
N SER A 70 -3.02 -14.31 -3.21
CA SER A 70 -4.36 -14.34 -3.79
C SER A 70 -4.45 -15.45 -4.81
N HIS A 71 -5.41 -16.34 -4.60
CA HIS A 71 -5.80 -17.36 -5.57
C HIS A 71 -6.98 -16.85 -6.40
N THR A 72 -7.05 -17.24 -7.67
CA THR A 72 -8.11 -16.83 -8.61
C THR A 72 -9.50 -17.40 -8.31
N SER A 73 -9.67 -18.16 -7.23
CA SER A 73 -10.95 -18.76 -6.85
C SER A 73 -11.09 -18.86 -5.33
N GLY A 74 -12.25 -18.44 -4.81
CA GLY A 74 -12.65 -18.60 -3.41
C GLY A 74 -12.47 -17.34 -2.56
N ASP A 75 -12.67 -17.49 -1.25
CA ASP A 75 -12.41 -16.43 -0.29
C ASP A 75 -10.90 -16.28 -0.07
N THR A 76 -10.39 -15.05 -0.19
CA THR A 76 -9.09 -14.69 0.35
C THR A 76 -9.19 -14.59 1.86
N HIS A 77 -8.38 -15.40 2.55
CA HIS A 77 -8.16 -15.26 3.97
C HIS A 77 -6.92 -14.41 4.22
N ILE A 78 -7.09 -13.30 4.92
CA ILE A 78 -6.00 -12.40 5.29
C ILE A 78 -6.00 -12.24 6.81
N ASP A 79 -4.84 -12.42 7.41
CA ASP A 79 -4.71 -12.33 8.86
C ASP A 79 -4.44 -10.87 9.26
N GLU A 80 -5.21 -10.40 10.23
CA GLU A 80 -4.93 -9.18 10.99
C GLU A 80 -3.72 -9.40 11.88
N LEU A 81 -2.78 -8.45 11.90
CA LEU A 81 -1.62 -8.48 12.78
C LEU A 81 -1.81 -7.55 13.97
N ASP A 82 -1.41 -8.01 15.17
CA ASP A 82 -1.30 -7.16 16.35
C ASP A 82 -0.05 -6.26 16.32
N ALA A 83 0.17 -5.52 17.41
CA ALA A 83 1.28 -4.59 17.54
C ALA A 83 2.67 -5.29 17.52
N ASP A 84 2.72 -6.58 17.87
CA ASP A 84 3.94 -7.38 17.85
C ASP A 84 4.13 -8.10 16.51
N GLY A 85 3.21 -7.90 15.55
CA GLY A 85 3.22 -8.53 14.23
C GLY A 85 2.71 -9.96 14.24
N LEU A 86 2.04 -10.40 15.30
CA LEU A 86 1.46 -11.74 15.41
C LEU A 86 0.00 -11.75 14.90
N PRO A 87 -0.46 -12.84 14.28
CA PRO A 87 -1.85 -12.95 13.85
C PRO A 87 -2.83 -12.86 15.03
N ALA A 88 -3.76 -11.91 14.98
CA ALA A 88 -4.76 -11.66 16.03
C ALA A 88 -6.18 -12.09 15.63
N ALA A 89 -6.49 -11.98 14.33
CA ALA A 89 -7.75 -12.34 13.75
C ALA A 89 -7.61 -12.66 12.26
N ARG A 90 -8.67 -13.16 11.65
CA ARG A 90 -8.75 -13.45 10.22
C ARG A 90 -9.92 -12.75 9.58
N LEU A 91 -9.65 -12.08 8.47
CA LEU A 91 -10.65 -11.55 7.54
C LEU A 91 -10.82 -12.59 6.42
N ALA A 92 -12.05 -13.04 6.21
CA ALA A 92 -12.46 -13.77 5.01
C ALA A 92 -13.15 -12.78 4.07
N LEU A 93 -12.48 -12.48 2.95
CA LEU A 93 -12.94 -11.53 1.93
C LEU A 93 -12.99 -12.28 0.59
N PRO A 94 -14.00 -12.08 -0.27
CA PRO A 94 -14.02 -12.71 -1.59
C PRO A 94 -12.78 -12.33 -2.43
N SER A 95 -12.12 -13.33 -3.04
CA SER A 95 -10.95 -13.11 -3.90
C SER A 95 -11.39 -12.69 -5.30
N ASP A 96 -11.22 -11.42 -5.66
CA ASP A 96 -11.38 -10.98 -7.05
C ASP A 96 -10.34 -9.90 -7.40
N ILE A 97 -9.71 -10.05 -8.56
CA ILE A 97 -8.84 -9.03 -9.15
C ILE A 97 -9.62 -7.76 -9.50
N ASN A 98 -10.90 -7.93 -9.80
CA ASN A 98 -11.88 -6.88 -10.03
C ASN A 98 -12.83 -6.85 -8.84
N PRO A 99 -12.61 -5.96 -7.87
CA PRO A 99 -13.43 -5.96 -6.68
C PRO A 99 -14.90 -5.65 -7.00
N PRO A 100 -15.88 -6.45 -6.53
CA PRO A 100 -17.28 -6.06 -6.57
C PRO A 100 -17.52 -4.72 -5.88
N LYS A 101 -18.62 -4.07 -6.25
CA LYS A 101 -19.07 -2.80 -5.66
C LYS A 101 -19.31 -2.91 -4.15
N SER A 102 -19.68 -4.10 -3.68
CA SER A 102 -19.89 -4.41 -2.28
C SER A 102 -19.35 -5.79 -1.95
N TYR A 103 -18.82 -5.93 -0.74
CA TYR A 103 -18.31 -7.18 -0.20
C TYR A 103 -18.97 -7.51 1.11
N ASP A 104 -19.40 -8.75 1.22
CA ASP A 104 -19.78 -9.38 2.48
C ASP A 104 -18.71 -10.39 2.86
N GLY A 105 -18.33 -10.40 4.13
CA GLY A 105 -17.26 -11.25 4.64
C GLY A 105 -17.43 -11.58 6.11
N THR A 106 -16.41 -12.18 6.70
CA THR A 106 -16.40 -12.48 8.14
C THR A 106 -15.04 -12.20 8.74
N TRP A 107 -15.06 -11.53 9.89
CA TRP A 107 -13.91 -11.36 10.77
C TRP A 107 -13.99 -12.40 11.89
N VAL A 108 -12.89 -13.07 12.21
CA VAL A 108 -12.83 -14.10 13.25
C VAL A 108 -11.66 -13.85 14.18
N SER A 109 -11.92 -13.64 15.47
CA SER A 109 -10.89 -13.52 16.50
C SER A 109 -10.19 -14.86 16.73
N TYR A 110 -8.86 -14.88 16.74
CA TYR A 110 -8.12 -16.09 17.15
C TYR A 110 -8.11 -16.31 18.65
N ARG A 111 -8.25 -15.25 19.45
CA ARG A 111 -8.26 -15.37 20.91
C ARG A 111 -9.56 -15.95 21.45
N THR A 112 -10.69 -15.51 20.92
CA THR A 112 -12.02 -15.83 21.48
C THR A 112 -12.89 -16.68 20.56
N GLY A 113 -12.51 -16.84 19.28
CA GLY A 113 -13.36 -17.45 18.26
C GLY A 113 -14.56 -16.60 17.86
N GLN A 114 -14.69 -15.37 18.39
CA GLN A 114 -15.79 -14.48 18.05
C GLN A 114 -15.80 -14.18 16.55
N LYS A 115 -16.99 -14.28 15.95
CA LYS A 115 -17.22 -13.95 14.54
C LYS A 115 -18.01 -12.66 14.44
N LEU A 116 -17.58 -11.76 13.55
CA LEU A 116 -18.27 -10.52 13.22
C LEU A 116 -18.50 -10.44 11.71
N PRO A 117 -19.69 -10.02 11.24
CA PRO A 117 -19.92 -9.82 9.81
C PRO A 117 -19.08 -8.65 9.30
N ILE A 118 -18.58 -8.75 8.09
CA ILE A 118 -17.94 -7.65 7.37
C ILE A 118 -18.89 -7.21 6.26
N HIS A 119 -19.13 -5.90 6.15
CA HIS A 119 -19.87 -5.30 5.05
C HIS A 119 -19.06 -4.12 4.52
N LEU A 120 -18.63 -4.16 3.26
CA LEU A 120 -17.77 -3.13 2.69
C LEU A 120 -18.32 -2.67 1.34
N ASN A 121 -18.16 -1.39 1.04
CA ASN A 121 -18.46 -0.80 -0.26
C ASN A 121 -17.18 -0.28 -0.88
N LEU A 122 -17.01 -0.52 -2.19
CA LEU A 122 -15.90 -0.02 -2.95
C LEU A 122 -16.01 1.49 -3.10
N VAL A 123 -14.97 2.20 -2.67
CA VAL A 123 -14.87 3.68 -2.76
C VAL A 123 -14.01 4.07 -3.95
N ALA A 124 -12.88 3.39 -4.14
CA ALA A 124 -11.97 3.64 -5.25
C ALA A 124 -11.29 2.34 -5.68
N TYR A 125 -11.04 2.21 -6.97
CA TYR A 125 -10.34 1.07 -7.56
C TYR A 125 -9.44 1.53 -8.70
N SER A 126 -8.28 0.90 -8.81
CA SER A 126 -7.33 1.10 -9.90
C SER A 126 -6.78 -0.24 -10.32
N ALA A 127 -6.93 -0.55 -11.61
CA ALA A 127 -6.22 -1.63 -12.26
C ALA A 127 -5.01 -1.04 -13.00
N TYR A 128 -3.86 -1.70 -12.88
CA TYR A 128 -2.59 -1.32 -13.51
C TYR A 128 -2.15 0.11 -13.22
N GLY A 129 -2.60 0.70 -12.10
CA GLY A 129 -2.25 2.06 -11.69
C GLY A 129 -2.89 3.16 -12.56
N ALA A 130 -3.93 2.84 -13.34
CA ALA A 130 -4.57 3.79 -14.25
C ALA A 130 -5.35 4.91 -13.54
N GLU A 131 -6.01 4.58 -12.43
CA GLU A 131 -6.85 5.51 -11.67
C GLU A 131 -6.22 5.85 -10.31
N PRO A 132 -6.45 7.06 -9.76
CA PRO A 132 -5.96 7.44 -8.45
C PRO A 132 -6.73 6.69 -7.35
N VAL A 133 -6.01 5.90 -6.54
CA VAL A 133 -6.53 5.30 -5.31
C VAL A 133 -5.68 5.79 -4.15
N PRO A 134 -6.28 6.37 -3.09
CA PRO A 134 -5.54 6.73 -1.89
C PRO A 134 -4.92 5.51 -1.22
N ILE A 135 -3.61 5.55 -0.99
CA ILE A 135 -2.86 4.49 -0.32
C ILE A 135 -2.76 4.82 1.16
N LEU A 136 -3.47 4.06 1.98
CA LEU A 136 -3.32 4.12 3.42
C LEU A 136 -1.97 3.55 3.84
N GLN A 137 -1.23 4.31 4.64
CA GLN A 137 0.08 3.89 5.14
C GLN A 137 -0.08 3.07 6.44
N ALA A 138 0.76 2.04 6.60
CA ALA A 138 0.79 1.20 7.80
C ALA A 138 1.40 1.91 9.00
N ALA A 139 2.29 2.88 8.77
CA ALA A 139 2.84 3.68 9.84
C ALA A 139 1.82 4.71 10.37
N SER A 140 1.89 4.97 11.67
CA SER A 140 1.13 6.04 12.32
C SER A 140 1.79 6.46 13.64
N THR A 141 1.40 7.61 14.16
CA THR A 141 1.76 8.09 15.50
C THR A 141 0.53 8.05 16.41
N ASP A 142 0.64 8.48 17.66
CA ASP A 142 -0.54 8.58 18.55
C ASP A 142 -1.55 9.62 18.05
N ARG A 143 -1.10 10.64 17.30
CA ARG A 143 -1.94 11.76 16.84
C ARG A 143 -2.30 11.68 15.36
N TRP A 144 -1.43 11.14 14.52
CA TRP A 144 -1.57 11.22 13.06
C TRP A 144 -1.49 9.87 12.37
N TYR A 145 -2.19 9.75 11.26
CA TYR A 145 -2.03 8.69 10.26
C TYR A 145 -1.68 9.31 8.91
N PHE A 146 -1.19 8.50 7.98
CA PHE A 146 -0.66 8.99 6.71
C PHE A 146 -1.37 8.36 5.51
N VAL A 147 -1.57 9.17 4.48
CA VAL A 147 -2.21 8.77 3.22
C VAL A 147 -1.39 9.31 2.06
N ILE A 148 -1.22 8.52 1.01
CA ILE A 148 -0.70 9.00 -0.27
C ILE A 148 -1.91 9.07 -1.21
N PRO A 149 -2.40 10.27 -1.58
CA PRO A 149 -3.71 10.41 -2.23
C PRO A 149 -3.75 9.86 -3.65
N SER A 150 -2.62 9.89 -4.35
CA SER A 150 -2.46 9.27 -5.66
C SER A 150 -0.99 9.02 -5.96
N ILE A 151 -0.71 7.91 -6.62
CA ILE A 151 0.61 7.60 -7.20
C ILE A 151 0.67 7.84 -8.71
N ALA A 152 -0.49 8.08 -9.34
CA ALA A 152 -0.64 8.35 -10.76
C ALA A 152 -0.21 9.78 -11.12
N THR A 153 -0.14 10.69 -10.15
CA THR A 153 0.34 12.05 -10.34
C THR A 153 1.84 12.16 -10.05
N LEU A 154 2.54 12.99 -10.82
CA LEU A 154 3.96 13.33 -10.57
C LEU A 154 4.14 14.14 -9.28
N ASP A 155 3.09 14.85 -8.85
CA ASP A 155 3.03 15.59 -7.59
C ASP A 155 2.67 14.65 -6.43
N ARG A 156 3.62 13.77 -6.09
CA ARG A 156 3.45 12.82 -4.99
C ARG A 156 3.59 13.57 -3.66
N VAL A 157 2.50 13.61 -2.91
CA VAL A 157 2.45 14.19 -1.56
C VAL A 157 2.12 13.13 -0.52
N ILE A 158 2.58 13.34 0.71
CA ILE A 158 2.13 12.57 1.86
C ILE A 158 1.18 13.44 2.66
N GLU A 159 -0.07 13.03 2.75
CA GLU A 159 -1.04 13.66 3.62
C GLU A 159 -0.86 13.18 5.06
N VAL A 160 -0.57 14.12 5.95
CA VAL A 160 -0.67 13.94 7.39
C VAL A 160 -2.10 14.23 7.80
N ARG A 161 -2.78 13.24 8.37
CA ARG A 161 -4.18 13.32 8.77
C ARG A 161 -4.30 13.19 10.29
N ASP A 162 -5.16 13.97 10.91
CA ASP A 162 -5.41 13.90 12.36
C ASP A 162 -6.29 12.68 12.68
N LYS A 163 -5.88 11.82 13.61
CA LYS A 163 -6.60 10.57 13.93
C LYS A 163 -7.98 10.82 14.54
N LYS A 164 -8.13 11.90 15.32
CA LYS A 164 -9.37 12.21 16.03
C LYS A 164 -10.45 12.67 15.06
N THR A 165 -10.09 13.53 14.12
CA THR A 165 -11.02 14.18 13.19
C THR A 165 -11.08 13.51 11.82
N GLY A 166 -9.95 13.01 11.31
CA GLY A 166 -9.78 12.60 9.91
C GLY A 166 -9.33 13.74 9.00
N ASP A 167 -9.16 14.95 9.55
CA ASP A 167 -8.87 16.15 8.77
C ASP A 167 -7.42 16.16 8.29
N LEU A 168 -7.20 16.77 7.12
CA LEU A 168 -5.86 17.04 6.61
C LEU A 168 -5.18 18.08 7.51
N VAL A 169 -4.05 17.70 8.09
CA VAL A 169 -3.19 18.58 8.89
C VAL A 169 -2.17 19.26 8.00
N GLN A 170 -1.52 18.49 7.13
CA GLN A 170 -0.46 18.98 6.25
C GLN A 170 -0.25 18.02 5.08
N ALA A 171 0.05 18.56 3.89
CA ALA A 171 0.61 17.80 2.79
C ALA A 171 2.13 17.99 2.77
N LEU A 172 2.89 16.89 2.79
CA LEU A 172 4.35 16.87 2.76
C LEU A 172 4.82 16.58 1.35
N THR A 173 5.69 17.44 0.84
CA THR A 173 6.34 17.28 -0.45
C THR A 173 7.85 17.34 -0.20
N PRO A 174 8.61 16.30 -0.55
CA PRO A 174 10.07 16.35 -0.50
C PRO A 174 10.62 17.51 -1.32
N ALA A 175 11.57 18.25 -0.76
CA ALA A 175 12.26 19.34 -1.45
C ALA A 175 13.20 18.82 -2.56
N HIS A 176 13.67 17.58 -2.43
CA HIS A 176 14.66 17.00 -3.33
C HIS A 176 14.21 15.62 -3.87
N GLY A 177 13.55 15.65 -5.02
CA GLY A 177 13.25 14.46 -5.83
C GLY A 177 11.88 13.83 -5.59
N ALA A 178 11.57 12.81 -6.39
CA ALA A 178 10.30 12.10 -6.35
C ALA A 178 10.21 11.13 -5.16
N LEU A 179 9.03 11.03 -4.55
CA LEU A 179 8.69 9.95 -3.64
C LEU A 179 8.63 8.62 -4.41
N CYS A 180 9.42 7.62 -4.02
CA CYS A 180 9.12 6.26 -4.47
C CYS A 180 8.06 5.64 -3.58
N ASP A 181 7.08 5.05 -4.23
CA ASP A 181 6.01 4.34 -3.57
C ASP A 181 6.43 2.89 -3.28
N TRP A 182 6.35 2.52 -2.01
CA TRP A 182 6.50 1.17 -1.46
C TRP A 182 5.15 0.61 -0.98
N GLY A 183 4.06 1.13 -1.57
CA GLY A 183 2.69 0.82 -1.18
C GLY A 183 2.41 1.29 0.24
N ILE A 184 1.96 0.36 1.09
CA ILE A 184 1.60 0.66 2.47
C ILE A 184 2.80 1.00 3.37
N ASP A 185 4.04 0.81 2.89
CA ASP A 185 5.29 0.97 3.65
C ASP A 185 6.15 2.16 3.21
N THR A 186 5.58 3.07 2.40
CA THR A 186 6.28 4.27 1.94
C THR A 186 6.67 5.18 3.11
N VAL A 187 5.75 5.37 4.06
CA VAL A 187 6.00 6.16 5.28
C VAL A 187 6.45 5.25 6.41
N LYS A 188 7.52 5.67 7.09
CA LYS A 188 8.04 5.07 8.33
C LYS A 188 8.01 6.12 9.43
N VAL A 189 7.78 5.67 10.66
CA VAL A 189 7.79 6.52 11.85
C VAL A 189 8.91 6.03 12.74
N LYS A 190 9.86 6.90 13.03
CA LYS A 190 10.89 6.63 14.03
C LYS A 190 10.34 7.10 15.39
N LYS A 191 10.29 6.17 16.35
CA LYS A 191 9.77 6.44 17.70
C LYS A 191 10.85 6.92 18.68
N ASP A 192 12.11 6.99 18.25
CA ASP A 192 13.22 7.39 19.11
C ASP A 192 13.36 8.92 19.15
N GLY A 193 12.87 9.54 20.23
CA GLY A 193 13.05 10.98 20.48
C GLY A 193 11.85 11.64 21.16
N PRO A 194 12.01 12.88 21.66
CA PRO A 194 10.94 13.63 22.32
C PRO A 194 9.87 14.16 21.36
N ALA A 195 10.12 14.15 20.04
CA ALA A 195 9.19 14.53 19.00
C ALA A 195 9.12 13.42 17.94
N PRO A 196 7.95 13.15 17.36
CA PRO A 196 7.82 12.15 16.30
C PRO A 196 8.61 12.58 15.05
N GLU A 197 9.53 11.71 14.63
CA GLU A 197 10.26 11.83 13.37
C GLU A 197 9.60 10.91 12.33
N LEU A 198 9.21 11.47 11.20
CA LEU A 198 8.74 10.72 10.05
C LEU A 198 9.91 10.54 9.09
N SER A 199 10.18 9.30 8.69
CA SER A 199 11.09 9.02 7.60
C SER A 199 10.31 8.42 6.45
N VAL A 200 10.54 8.93 5.26
CA VAL A 200 9.95 8.39 4.05
C VAL A 200 11.01 7.53 3.39
N ALA A 201 10.67 6.27 3.10
CA ALA A 201 11.59 5.36 2.43
C ALA A 201 11.88 5.89 1.01
N GLY A 202 13.15 6.18 0.72
CA GLY A 202 13.66 6.39 -0.63
C GLY A 202 14.43 5.17 -1.09
N VAL A 203 14.18 4.69 -2.31
CA VAL A 203 14.99 3.65 -2.96
C VAL A 203 15.29 4.03 -4.39
N THR A 204 16.58 4.04 -4.73
CA THR A 204 17.08 4.18 -6.10
C THR A 204 16.42 3.15 -7.02
N VAL A 205 15.74 3.61 -8.07
CA VAL A 205 15.34 2.77 -9.20
C VAL A 205 16.42 2.85 -10.27
N GLU A 206 16.57 1.80 -11.08
CA GLU A 206 17.70 1.56 -12.00
C GLU A 206 18.07 2.72 -12.95
N ASN A 207 17.22 3.74 -13.11
CA ASN A 207 17.47 4.93 -13.94
C ASN A 207 17.33 6.29 -13.20
N GLY A 208 17.36 6.32 -11.86
CA GLY A 208 17.33 7.56 -11.07
C GLY A 208 17.38 7.35 -9.55
N ALA A 209 18.01 8.26 -8.82
CA ALA A 209 18.06 8.22 -7.36
C ALA A 209 16.77 8.78 -6.74
N CYS A 210 16.01 7.95 -6.02
CA CYS A 210 15.09 8.47 -5.02
C CYS A 210 15.87 8.79 -3.75
N VAL A 211 15.91 10.05 -3.38
CA VAL A 211 16.73 10.50 -2.24
C VAL A 211 16.04 10.22 -0.90
N GLY A 212 14.74 9.89 -0.90
CA GLY A 212 13.94 9.80 0.33
C GLY A 212 13.82 11.18 0.99
N ALA A 213 13.03 11.28 2.06
CA ALA A 213 12.94 12.53 2.83
C ALA A 213 12.63 12.20 4.29
N ALA A 214 13.16 13.02 5.19
CA ALA A 214 12.84 12.94 6.61
C ALA A 214 12.12 14.22 7.03
N PHE A 215 11.06 14.09 7.82
CA PHE A 215 10.29 15.21 8.33
C PHE A 215 10.21 15.13 9.86
N ALA A 216 10.60 16.19 10.54
CA ALA A 216 10.46 16.30 11.99
C ALA A 216 9.33 17.26 12.35
N TRP A 217 8.57 16.94 13.40
CA TRP A 217 7.55 17.85 13.92
C TRP A 217 8.21 19.03 14.63
N ASP A 218 7.92 20.25 14.18
CA ASP A 218 8.29 21.50 14.85
C ASP A 218 7.10 21.95 15.74
N PRO A 219 7.20 21.80 17.08
CA PRO A 219 6.10 22.17 17.98
C PRO A 219 5.86 23.68 18.06
N GLN A 220 6.85 24.51 17.73
CA GLN A 220 6.68 25.97 17.74
C GLN A 220 5.88 26.41 16.52
N LYS A 221 6.11 25.76 15.37
CA LYS A 221 5.41 26.07 14.12
C LYS A 221 4.15 25.23 13.90
N GLN A 222 3.90 24.25 14.77
CA GLN A 222 2.81 23.28 14.64
C GLN A 222 2.78 22.65 13.23
N ALA A 223 3.94 22.27 12.71
CA ALA A 223 4.08 21.73 11.37
C ALA A 223 5.27 20.78 11.26
N PHE A 224 5.18 19.81 10.35
CA PHE A 224 6.32 19.02 9.93
C PHE A 224 7.26 19.83 9.03
N ARG A 225 8.56 19.72 9.28
CA ARG A 225 9.63 20.34 8.49
C ARG A 225 10.55 19.27 7.97
N GLU A 226 10.89 19.35 6.70
CA GLU A 226 11.93 18.49 6.15
C GLU A 226 13.25 18.76 6.85
N VAL A 227 13.88 17.69 7.33
CA VAL A 227 15.21 17.70 7.93
C VAL A 227 16.13 16.96 6.99
N ARG A 228 17.36 17.47 6.82
CA ARG A 228 18.35 16.71 6.06
C ARG A 228 18.63 15.39 6.79
N PRO A 229 18.67 14.26 6.08
CA PRO A 229 19.17 13.01 6.65
C PRO A 229 20.62 13.16 7.13
#